data_AF-A0AA88XGZ5-F1
#
_entry.id   AF-A0AA88XGZ5-F1
#
_cell.length_a   1.000
_cell.length_b   1.000
_cell.length_c   1.000
_cell.angle_alpha   90.00
_cell.angle_beta   90.00
_cell.angle_gamma   90.00
#
_symmetry.space_group_name_H-M   'P 1'
#
loop_
_entity.id
_entity.type
_entity.pdbx_description
1 polymer ?
#
loop_
_entity_poly.entity_id
_entity_poly.type
_entity_poly.pdbx_seq_one_letter_code
_entity_poly.pdbx_strand_id
1 'polypeptide(L)'
;QSLPIPEFSFYVKNCLRNKESGKVWSKAVEEAANFYLTLYPNELDNHKAYRIIGQKMYNSYPDIKREGDLPWSTFTRALSQKMRAERLARKRKSLGTTEATTTEKQQRPKKQKKSSFDDLTIKHFLSDEDYETHVSEIQKEFDKTQPSESHLKLLLKESFSNRRTWIKKMASGKVKPILEKYSCFEYGKYASGHKIPFLLNFLEKETKYDKGKGEKSSSFLSVHDDIDEKDIDKFTKSGEEEAPKLILFFKGEDTLEMSVIATDTCRIFCQADTVPDAVMMLLASYYVFDLDYPRKYTQCLGFLQQVVIGDAYTGIKSTKFKHFMKKFKSDSE
;
A
#
# COMPACT_ATOMS: atom_id res chain seq x y z
N GLN A 1 35.33 -17.85 8.99
CA GLN A 1 34.11 -18.15 9.77
C GLN A 1 33.01 -18.56 8.80
N SER A 2 32.09 -19.43 9.22
CA SER A 2 31.04 -19.93 8.32
C SER A 2 29.79 -19.06 8.48
N LEU A 3 29.38 -18.36 7.42
CA LEU A 3 28.17 -17.53 7.43
C LEU A 3 26.92 -18.40 7.64
N PRO A 4 26.05 -18.11 8.62
CA PRO A 4 24.84 -18.90 8.87
C PRO A 4 23.78 -18.64 7.81
N ILE A 5 22.79 -19.54 7.73
CA ILE A 5 21.64 -19.41 6.84
C ILE A 5 20.60 -18.53 7.54
N PRO A 6 19.97 -17.57 6.83
CA PRO A 6 18.91 -16.75 7.38
C PRO A 6 17.74 -17.59 7.88
N GLU A 7 17.14 -17.18 8.99
CA GLU A 7 15.83 -17.67 9.39
C GLU A 7 14.76 -16.98 8.53
N PHE A 8 14.27 -17.70 7.53
CA PHE A 8 13.20 -17.20 6.66
C PHE A 8 11.86 -17.12 7.38
N SER A 9 11.01 -16.21 6.92
CA SER A 9 9.59 -16.15 7.30
C SER A 9 8.90 -17.49 7.08
N PHE A 10 7.86 -17.77 7.88
CA PHE A 10 7.14 -19.05 7.84
C PHE A 10 6.68 -19.42 6.41
N TYR A 11 6.14 -18.45 5.67
CA TYR A 11 5.70 -18.63 4.29
C TYR A 11 6.84 -19.03 3.35
N VAL A 12 7.97 -18.28 3.36
CA VAL A 12 9.14 -18.58 2.52
C VAL A 12 9.73 -19.94 2.90
N LYS A 13 9.87 -20.23 4.19
CA LYS A 13 10.39 -21.50 4.70
C LYS A 13 9.51 -22.69 4.28
N ASN A 14 8.18 -22.56 4.33
CA ASN A 14 7.25 -23.59 3.93
C ASN A 14 7.32 -23.86 2.41
N CYS A 15 7.28 -22.82 1.58
CA CYS A 15 7.40 -22.98 0.13
C CYS A 15 8.76 -23.56 -0.30
N LEU A 16 9.87 -23.15 0.34
CA LEU A 16 11.20 -23.71 0.05
C LEU A 16 11.29 -25.20 0.43
N ARG A 17 10.64 -25.63 1.51
CA ARG A 17 10.57 -27.04 1.92
C ARG A 17 9.70 -27.89 0.99
N ASN A 18 8.60 -27.32 0.51
CA ASN A 18 7.64 -28.00 -0.36
C ASN A 18 8.02 -27.98 -1.85
N LYS A 19 9.26 -27.61 -2.19
CA LYS A 19 9.76 -27.49 -3.57
C LYS A 19 8.96 -26.49 -4.44
N GLU A 20 8.53 -25.40 -3.82
CA GLU A 20 7.80 -24.31 -4.47
C GLU A 20 8.61 -23.01 -4.49
N SER A 21 9.95 -23.11 -4.61
CA SER A 21 10.85 -21.96 -4.59
C SER A 21 10.52 -20.91 -5.67
N GLY A 22 9.88 -21.33 -6.77
CA GLY A 22 9.37 -20.43 -7.81
C GLY A 22 8.37 -19.39 -7.28
N LYS A 23 7.50 -19.76 -6.34
CA LYS A 23 6.49 -18.86 -5.75
C LYS A 23 7.12 -17.79 -4.85
N VAL A 24 8.21 -18.14 -4.17
CA VAL A 24 8.84 -17.31 -3.13
C VAL A 24 10.21 -16.76 -3.49
N TRP A 25 10.68 -16.95 -4.73
CA TRP A 25 12.05 -16.64 -5.14
C TRP A 25 12.50 -15.22 -4.77
N SER A 26 11.73 -14.22 -5.20
CA SER A 26 12.06 -12.81 -4.93
C SER A 26 12.07 -12.48 -3.45
N LYS A 27 11.14 -13.07 -2.67
CA LYS A 27 11.02 -12.84 -1.23
C LYS A 27 12.17 -13.52 -0.48
N ALA A 28 12.53 -14.75 -0.84
CA ALA A 28 13.68 -15.45 -0.29
C ALA A 28 15.00 -14.70 -0.53
N VAL A 29 15.20 -14.16 -1.74
CA VAL A 29 16.37 -13.32 -2.05
C VAL A 29 16.39 -12.03 -1.24
N GLU A 30 15.23 -11.39 -1.05
CA GLU A 30 15.10 -10.18 -0.24
C GLU A 30 15.38 -10.43 1.25
N GLU A 31 14.77 -11.45 1.86
CA GLU A 31 14.99 -11.79 3.27
C GLU A 31 16.45 -12.18 3.53
N ALA A 32 17.06 -12.95 2.62
CA ALA A 32 18.48 -13.27 2.70
C ALA A 32 19.36 -12.01 2.59
N ALA A 33 19.07 -11.11 1.64
CA ALA A 33 19.82 -9.86 1.48
C ALA A 33 19.75 -9.00 2.76
N ASN A 34 18.56 -8.87 3.34
CA ASN A 34 18.34 -8.11 4.57
C ASN A 34 19.10 -8.72 5.76
N PHE A 35 19.04 -10.04 5.93
CA PHE A 35 19.77 -10.75 6.98
C PHE A 35 21.28 -10.48 6.90
N TYR A 36 21.90 -10.74 5.75
CA TYR A 36 23.35 -10.60 5.62
C TYR A 36 23.80 -9.14 5.71
N LEU A 37 23.09 -8.20 5.09
CA LEU A 37 23.44 -6.76 5.18
C LEU A 37 23.30 -6.18 6.60
N THR A 38 22.50 -6.82 7.46
CA THR A 38 22.26 -6.35 8.83
C THR A 38 23.26 -6.96 9.79
N LEU A 39 23.48 -8.28 9.72
CA LEU A 39 24.31 -9.00 10.69
C LEU A 39 25.77 -9.13 10.27
N TYR A 40 26.07 -9.10 8.96
CA TYR A 40 27.40 -9.38 8.42
C TYR A 40 27.86 -8.35 7.36
N PRO A 41 27.70 -7.02 7.57
CA PRO A 41 27.94 -6.01 6.54
C PRO A 41 29.36 -6.05 5.95
N ASN A 42 30.37 -6.37 6.77
CA ASN A 42 31.79 -6.35 6.42
C ASN A 42 32.29 -7.66 5.78
N GLU A 43 31.55 -8.76 5.91
CA GLU A 43 31.96 -10.07 5.37
C GLU A 43 31.59 -10.27 3.89
N LEU A 44 30.84 -9.32 3.31
CA LEU A 44 30.15 -9.46 2.02
C LEU A 44 30.85 -8.75 0.87
N ASP A 45 32.08 -8.29 1.07
CA ASP A 45 32.87 -7.58 0.06
C ASP A 45 33.72 -8.53 -0.80
N ASN A 46 33.72 -9.84 -0.49
CA ASN A 46 34.45 -10.85 -1.23
C ASN A 46 33.52 -11.76 -2.04
N HIS A 47 33.85 -12.01 -3.31
CA HIS A 47 33.17 -12.98 -4.17
C HIS A 47 33.09 -14.39 -3.56
N LYS A 48 34.10 -14.78 -2.76
CA LYS A 48 34.12 -16.05 -2.03
C LYS A 48 32.95 -16.18 -1.03
N ALA A 49 32.52 -15.08 -0.40
CA ALA A 49 31.42 -15.10 0.56
C ALA A 49 30.09 -15.47 -0.12
N TYR A 50 29.78 -14.88 -1.27
CA TYR A 50 28.57 -15.22 -2.03
C TYR A 50 28.54 -16.69 -2.46
N ARG A 51 29.68 -17.26 -2.85
CA ARG A 51 29.76 -18.68 -3.20
C ARG A 51 29.45 -19.58 -2.01
N ILE A 52 30.00 -19.27 -0.83
CA ILE A 52 29.75 -20.01 0.42
C ILE A 52 28.26 -19.92 0.80
N ILE A 53 27.68 -18.72 0.74
CA ILE A 53 26.24 -18.51 1.01
C ILE A 53 25.40 -19.34 0.04
N GLY A 54 25.68 -19.27 -1.26
CA GLY A 54 24.93 -20.01 -2.28
C GLY A 54 24.98 -21.52 -2.06
N GLN A 55 26.15 -22.05 -1.76
CA GLN A 55 26.33 -23.48 -1.50
C GLN A 55 25.55 -23.93 -0.27
N LYS A 56 25.62 -23.18 0.84
CA LYS A 56 24.84 -23.48 2.05
C LYS A 56 23.34 -23.40 1.81
N MET A 57 22.89 -22.35 1.13
CA MET A 57 21.49 -22.18 0.76
C MET A 57 20.97 -23.35 -0.07
N TYR A 58 21.75 -23.83 -1.04
CA TYR A 58 21.38 -24.99 -1.86
C TYR A 58 21.37 -26.29 -1.06
N ASN A 59 22.34 -26.50 -0.17
CA ASN A 59 22.38 -27.69 0.68
C ASN A 59 21.15 -27.78 1.61
N SER A 60 20.65 -26.65 2.10
CA SER A 60 19.43 -26.61 2.93
C SER A 60 18.15 -26.61 2.12
N TYR A 61 18.16 -26.01 0.92
CA TYR A 61 16.99 -25.87 0.06
C TYR A 61 17.36 -26.23 -1.40
N PRO A 62 17.43 -27.53 -1.75
CA PRO A 62 17.87 -27.96 -3.08
C PRO A 62 17.00 -27.44 -4.23
N ASP A 63 15.75 -27.09 -3.95
CA ASP A 63 14.80 -26.58 -4.93
C ASP A 63 15.19 -25.21 -5.53
N ILE A 64 16.14 -24.49 -4.93
CA ILE A 64 16.64 -23.24 -5.51
C ILE A 64 17.49 -23.46 -6.77
N LYS A 65 17.78 -24.71 -7.14
CA LYS A 65 18.54 -25.08 -8.33
C LYS A 65 17.89 -24.51 -9.59
N ARG A 66 18.68 -23.78 -10.38
CA ARG A 66 18.29 -23.31 -11.73
C ARG A 66 19.44 -23.50 -12.70
N GLU A 67 19.16 -23.28 -13.99
CA GLU A 67 20.18 -23.31 -15.06
C GLU A 67 21.36 -22.38 -14.73
N GLY A 68 22.58 -22.87 -15.01
CA GLY A 68 23.85 -22.19 -14.76
C GLY A 68 24.99 -23.17 -14.42
N ASP A 69 26.22 -22.66 -14.36
CA ASP A 69 27.44 -23.47 -14.14
C ASP A 69 27.44 -24.21 -12.80
N LEU A 70 26.80 -23.62 -11.78
CA LEU A 70 26.63 -24.22 -10.46
C LEU A 70 25.15 -24.17 -10.05
N PRO A 71 24.64 -25.16 -9.30
CA PRO A 71 23.23 -25.21 -8.89
C PRO A 71 22.71 -23.94 -8.19
N TRP A 72 23.58 -23.27 -7.42
CA TRP A 72 23.24 -22.04 -6.67
C TRP A 72 23.64 -20.74 -7.38
N SER A 73 24.22 -20.81 -8.59
CA SER A 73 24.76 -19.64 -9.30
C SER A 73 23.68 -18.56 -9.49
N THR A 74 22.50 -18.94 -9.95
CA THR A 74 21.39 -18.01 -10.17
C THR A 74 20.92 -17.33 -8.87
N PHE A 75 20.89 -18.07 -7.75
CA PHE A 75 20.58 -17.49 -6.44
C PHE A 75 21.65 -16.48 -6.01
N THR A 76 22.93 -16.84 -6.11
CA THR A 76 24.04 -15.93 -5.73
C THR A 76 24.06 -14.65 -6.57
N ARG A 77 23.75 -14.75 -7.86
CA ARG A 77 23.61 -13.59 -8.75
C ARG A 77 22.45 -12.68 -8.31
N ALA A 78 21.29 -13.25 -8.04
CA ALA A 78 20.12 -12.48 -7.57
C ALA A 78 20.40 -11.80 -6.22
N LEU A 79 21.02 -12.53 -5.28
CA LEU A 79 21.40 -12.01 -3.96
C LEU A 79 22.38 -10.84 -4.07
N SER A 80 23.46 -10.98 -4.84
CA SER A 80 24.45 -9.91 -5.01
C SER A 80 23.87 -8.66 -5.66
N GLN A 81 22.96 -8.83 -6.64
CA GLN A 81 22.24 -7.71 -7.26
C GLN A 81 21.33 -6.99 -6.26
N LYS A 82 20.51 -7.73 -5.49
CA LYS A 82 19.62 -7.15 -4.47
C LYS A 82 20.42 -6.42 -3.40
N MET A 83 21.48 -7.02 -2.88
CA MET A 83 22.32 -6.37 -1.85
C MET A 83 23.00 -5.10 -2.36
N ARG A 84 23.49 -5.09 -3.61
CA ARG A 84 24.03 -3.88 -4.23
C ARG A 84 22.97 -2.78 -4.34
N ALA A 85 21.76 -3.13 -4.76
CA ALA A 85 20.64 -2.19 -4.85
C ALA A 85 20.30 -1.59 -3.47
N GLU A 86 20.23 -2.41 -2.42
CA GLU A 86 19.98 -1.95 -1.05
C GLU A 86 21.11 -1.04 -0.52
N ARG A 87 22.38 -1.39 -0.74
CA ARG A 87 23.53 -0.54 -0.38
C ARG A 87 23.46 0.82 -1.08
N LEU A 88 23.13 0.84 -2.38
CA LEU A 88 22.94 2.09 -3.14
C LEU A 88 21.77 2.91 -2.59
N ALA A 89 20.66 2.27 -2.25
CA ALA A 89 19.50 2.94 -1.66
C ALA A 89 19.85 3.56 -0.30
N ARG A 90 20.56 2.84 0.57
CA ARG A 90 21.05 3.33 1.87
C ARG A 90 22.01 4.53 1.69
N LYS A 91 22.96 4.43 0.76
CA LYS A 91 23.91 5.51 0.45
C LYS A 91 23.20 6.77 -0.07
N ARG A 92 22.18 6.62 -0.92
CA ARG A 92 21.36 7.74 -1.40
C ARG A 92 20.59 8.41 -0.26
N LYS A 93 20.03 7.62 0.66
CA LYS A 93 19.35 8.13 1.86
C LYS A 93 20.31 8.89 2.78
N SER A 94 21.53 8.37 3.00
CA SER A 94 22.50 9.00 3.91
C SER A 94 23.11 10.29 3.37
N LEU A 95 23.24 10.44 2.05
CA LEU A 95 23.83 11.63 1.42
C LEU A 95 22.84 12.77 1.19
N GLY A 96 21.56 12.60 1.58
CA GLY A 96 20.51 13.58 1.28
C GLY A 96 20.30 13.85 -0.23
N THR A 97 20.97 13.07 -1.10
CA THR A 97 21.01 13.29 -2.55
C THR A 97 19.76 12.67 -3.16
N THR A 98 18.65 13.38 -3.01
CA THR A 98 17.50 13.23 -3.89
C THR A 98 17.74 14.06 -5.15
N GLU A 99 18.67 13.62 -6.00
CA GLU A 99 18.79 14.15 -7.36
C GLU A 99 18.88 13.07 -8.42
N ALA A 100 18.24 13.40 -9.54
CA ALA A 100 17.94 12.58 -10.68
C ALA A 100 19.20 12.20 -11.46
N THR A 101 19.22 10.97 -11.97
CA THR A 101 19.98 10.68 -13.19
C THR A 101 19.09 9.85 -14.09
N THR A 102 18.35 10.57 -14.92
CA THR A 102 17.62 10.07 -16.07
C THR A 102 18.64 9.68 -17.13
N THR A 103 18.78 8.39 -17.41
CA THR A 103 19.39 7.96 -18.67
C THR A 103 18.38 8.25 -19.78
N GLU A 104 18.76 9.11 -20.72
CA GLU A 104 18.01 9.39 -21.94
C GLU A 104 17.57 8.09 -22.62
N LYS A 105 16.26 7.88 -22.73
CA LYS A 105 15.69 6.97 -23.72
C LYS A 105 14.78 7.75 -24.64
N GLN A 106 15.17 7.72 -25.91
CA GLN A 106 14.50 8.27 -27.07
C GLN A 106 13.01 7.92 -27.10
N GLN A 107 12.26 8.90 -27.58
CA GLN A 107 10.81 8.93 -27.68
C GLN A 107 10.26 7.71 -28.43
N ARG A 108 9.46 6.89 -27.74
CA ARG A 108 8.49 5.97 -28.36
C ARG A 108 7.09 6.58 -28.27
N PRO A 109 6.23 6.35 -29.28
CA PRO A 109 4.90 6.93 -29.34
C PRO A 109 4.04 6.52 -28.15
N LYS A 110 3.27 7.50 -27.64
CA LYS A 110 2.41 7.41 -26.46
C LYS A 110 1.36 6.31 -26.62
N LYS A 111 1.60 5.13 -26.03
CA LYS A 111 0.52 4.19 -25.71
C LYS A 111 -0.29 4.77 -24.55
N GLN A 112 -1.61 4.80 -24.72
CA GLN A 112 -2.59 5.18 -23.69
C GLN A 112 -2.25 4.45 -22.38
N LYS A 113 -1.97 5.22 -21.32
CA LYS A 113 -1.73 4.68 -19.99
C LYS A 113 -3.03 4.02 -19.50
N LYS A 114 -3.02 2.69 -19.39
CA LYS A 114 -3.99 1.95 -18.57
C LYS A 114 -3.97 2.54 -17.15
N SER A 115 -5.15 2.71 -16.56
CA SER A 115 -5.33 3.27 -15.22
C SER A 115 -4.41 2.61 -14.21
N SER A 116 -3.74 3.40 -13.37
CA SER A 116 -2.77 2.99 -12.36
C SER A 116 -3.34 2.14 -11.21
N PHE A 117 -4.56 1.61 -11.35
CA PHE A 117 -5.22 0.77 -10.36
C PHE A 117 -4.87 -0.72 -10.52
N ASP A 118 -4.23 -1.12 -11.62
CA ASP A 118 -4.01 -2.53 -11.95
C ASP A 118 -2.59 -3.07 -11.67
N ASP A 119 -1.65 -2.25 -11.19
CA ASP A 119 -0.22 -2.56 -11.34
C ASP A 119 0.57 -2.95 -10.07
N LEU A 120 -0.04 -3.12 -8.89
CA LEU A 120 0.74 -3.38 -7.65
C LEU A 120 0.18 -4.43 -6.68
N THR A 121 -0.32 -5.54 -7.20
CA THR A 121 -0.41 -6.78 -6.43
C THR A 121 0.05 -7.91 -7.33
N ILE A 122 1.06 -8.67 -6.92
CA ILE A 122 1.29 -10.01 -7.46
C ILE A 122 -0.06 -10.73 -7.29
N LYS A 123 -0.77 -10.94 -8.40
CA LYS A 123 -2.10 -11.54 -8.39
C LYS A 123 -1.94 -13.01 -8.08
N HIS A 124 -1.83 -13.36 -6.81
CA HIS A 124 -2.05 -14.73 -6.38
C HIS A 124 -3.54 -15.00 -6.66
N PHE A 125 -3.80 -15.67 -7.78
CA PHE A 125 -5.10 -16.24 -8.05
C PHE A 125 -5.15 -17.57 -7.33
N LEU A 126 -6.18 -17.74 -6.50
CA LEU A 126 -6.58 -19.05 -6.04
C LEU A 126 -7.06 -19.85 -7.25
N SER A 127 -6.92 -21.18 -7.21
CA SER A 127 -7.64 -22.04 -8.15
C SER A 127 -9.15 -21.83 -7.97
N ASP A 128 -9.96 -22.19 -8.97
CA ASP A 128 -11.41 -22.02 -8.85
C ASP A 128 -11.98 -22.84 -7.69
N GLU A 129 -11.41 -24.02 -7.42
CA GLU A 129 -11.79 -24.89 -6.30
C GLU A 129 -11.39 -24.28 -4.94
N ASP A 130 -10.16 -23.77 -4.82
CA ASP A 130 -9.70 -23.07 -3.60
C ASP A 130 -10.53 -21.81 -3.35
N TYR A 131 -10.89 -21.09 -4.41
CA TYR A 131 -11.71 -19.88 -4.30
C TYR A 131 -13.13 -20.17 -3.81
N GLU A 132 -13.82 -21.17 -4.36
CA GLU A 132 -15.16 -21.53 -3.87
C GLU A 132 -15.10 -22.12 -2.44
N THR A 133 -13.99 -22.76 -2.07
CA THR A 133 -13.72 -23.18 -0.68
C THR A 133 -13.62 -21.96 0.23
N HIS A 134 -12.85 -20.93 -0.15
CA HIS A 134 -12.76 -19.69 0.61
C HIS A 134 -14.11 -18.97 0.73
N VAL A 135 -14.90 -18.91 -0.35
CA VAL A 135 -16.24 -18.30 -0.30
C VAL A 135 -17.15 -19.02 0.69
N SER A 136 -17.13 -20.36 0.64
CA SER A 136 -17.91 -21.19 1.58
C SER A 136 -17.46 -21.01 3.02
N GLU A 137 -16.15 -20.87 3.25
CA GLU A 137 -15.57 -20.63 4.57
C GLU A 137 -15.89 -19.23 5.10
N ILE A 138 -15.88 -18.20 4.25
CA ILE A 138 -16.35 -16.85 4.61
C ILE A 138 -17.78 -16.90 5.11
N GLN A 139 -18.68 -17.58 4.38
CA GLN A 139 -20.08 -17.68 4.78
C GLN A 139 -20.23 -18.44 6.11
N LYS A 140 -19.55 -19.59 6.25
CA LYS A 140 -19.57 -20.38 7.50
C LYS A 140 -19.03 -19.60 8.70
N GLU A 141 -17.93 -18.86 8.53
CA GLU A 141 -17.35 -18.07 9.61
C GLU A 141 -18.28 -16.91 9.99
N PHE A 142 -18.89 -16.27 8.99
CA PHE A 142 -19.81 -15.16 9.20
C PHE A 142 -21.12 -15.57 9.90
N ASP A 143 -21.61 -16.79 9.64
CA ASP A 143 -22.84 -17.33 10.24
C ASP A 143 -22.66 -17.83 11.69
N LYS A 144 -21.44 -17.81 12.23
CA LYS A 144 -21.20 -18.16 13.64
C LYS A 144 -21.86 -17.15 14.57
N THR A 145 -22.27 -17.61 15.76
CA THR A 145 -22.78 -16.72 16.82
C THR A 145 -21.78 -15.64 17.23
N GLN A 146 -20.48 -15.95 17.16
CA GLN A 146 -19.38 -15.01 17.36
C GLN A 146 -18.34 -15.21 16.26
N PRO A 147 -18.47 -14.50 15.12
CA PRO A 147 -17.54 -14.59 14.01
C PRO A 147 -16.13 -14.11 14.40
N SER A 148 -15.09 -14.82 13.96
CA SER A 148 -13.72 -14.35 14.11
C SER A 148 -13.41 -13.28 13.06
N GLU A 149 -13.29 -12.02 13.50
CA GLU A 149 -12.99 -10.91 12.59
C GLU A 149 -11.65 -11.06 11.87
N SER A 150 -10.63 -11.55 12.56
CA SER A 150 -9.30 -11.78 11.97
C SER A 150 -9.34 -12.85 10.89
N HIS A 151 -10.11 -13.92 11.10
CA HIS A 151 -10.27 -14.99 10.12
C HIS A 151 -11.04 -14.52 8.88
N LEU A 152 -12.16 -13.82 9.07
CA LEU A 152 -12.92 -13.23 7.96
C LEU A 152 -12.08 -12.28 7.11
N LYS A 153 -11.29 -11.40 7.77
CA LYS A 153 -10.38 -10.48 7.06
C LYS A 153 -9.33 -11.24 6.24
N LEU A 154 -8.74 -12.30 6.79
CA LEU A 154 -7.77 -13.13 6.08
C LEU A 154 -8.40 -13.78 4.82
N LEU A 155 -9.55 -14.43 4.96
CA LEU A 155 -10.24 -15.08 3.85
C LEU A 155 -10.66 -14.07 2.76
N LEU A 156 -11.17 -12.90 3.17
CA LEU A 156 -11.53 -11.81 2.25
C LEU A 156 -10.32 -11.25 1.51
N LYS A 157 -9.15 -11.22 2.15
CA LYS A 157 -7.89 -10.78 1.56
C LYS A 157 -7.39 -11.79 0.53
N GLU A 158 -7.31 -13.07 0.88
CA GLU A 158 -6.80 -14.14 0.01
C GLU A 158 -7.67 -14.30 -1.23
N SER A 159 -8.99 -14.19 -1.07
CA SER A 159 -9.95 -14.26 -2.18
C SER A 159 -10.09 -12.97 -3.00
N PHE A 160 -9.37 -11.89 -2.68
CA PHE A 160 -9.59 -10.56 -3.28
C PHE A 160 -9.44 -10.54 -4.81
N SER A 161 -8.41 -11.18 -5.36
CA SER A 161 -8.13 -11.19 -6.81
C SER A 161 -9.22 -11.91 -7.60
N ASN A 162 -9.61 -13.11 -7.13
CA ASN A 162 -10.68 -13.92 -7.71
C ASN A 162 -12.02 -13.20 -7.60
N ARG A 163 -12.37 -12.70 -6.40
CA ARG A 163 -13.60 -11.93 -6.15
C ARG A 163 -13.73 -10.71 -7.05
N ARG A 164 -12.68 -9.89 -7.16
CA ARG A 164 -12.69 -8.71 -8.04
C ARG A 164 -12.87 -9.08 -9.51
N THR A 165 -12.27 -10.18 -9.94
CA THR A 165 -12.40 -10.67 -11.33
C THR A 165 -13.81 -11.16 -11.60
N TRP A 166 -14.41 -11.89 -10.66
CA TRP A 166 -15.81 -12.30 -10.71
C TRP A 166 -16.76 -11.09 -10.75
N ILE A 167 -16.57 -10.10 -9.88
CA ILE A 167 -17.37 -8.86 -9.88
C ILE A 167 -17.25 -8.10 -11.21
N LYS A 168 -16.03 -7.96 -11.75
CA LYS A 168 -15.82 -7.28 -13.05
C LYS A 168 -16.49 -7.99 -14.23
N LYS A 169 -16.70 -9.31 -14.15
CA LYS A 169 -17.37 -10.09 -15.19
C LYS A 169 -18.90 -9.97 -15.12
N MET A 170 -19.45 -9.55 -13.99
CA MET A 170 -20.89 -9.30 -13.87
C MET A 170 -21.29 -8.04 -14.64
N ALA A 171 -22.51 -8.03 -15.19
CA ALA A 171 -23.08 -6.83 -15.81
C ALA A 171 -23.07 -5.68 -14.79
N SER A 172 -22.61 -4.50 -15.23
CA SER A 172 -22.39 -3.34 -14.37
C SER A 172 -23.62 -2.98 -13.54
N GLY A 173 -23.43 -2.70 -12.25
CA GLY A 173 -24.46 -2.11 -11.38
C GLY A 173 -25.31 -3.07 -10.56
N LYS A 174 -25.17 -4.39 -10.69
CA LYS A 174 -25.95 -5.34 -9.86
C LYS A 174 -25.23 -5.69 -8.56
N VAL A 175 -25.60 -4.99 -7.48
CA VAL A 175 -25.06 -5.24 -6.12
C VAL A 175 -25.68 -6.49 -5.47
N LYS A 176 -26.96 -6.76 -5.73
CA LYS A 176 -27.70 -7.88 -5.10
C LYS A 176 -26.99 -9.25 -5.23
N PRO A 177 -26.50 -9.69 -6.40
CA PRO A 177 -25.77 -10.96 -6.51
C PRO A 177 -24.44 -10.99 -5.73
N ILE A 178 -23.83 -9.82 -5.50
CA ILE A 178 -22.61 -9.71 -4.68
C ILE A 178 -22.97 -9.97 -3.22
N LEU A 179 -24.03 -9.35 -2.71
CA LEU A 179 -24.50 -9.53 -1.34
C LEU A 179 -25.01 -10.94 -1.10
N GLU A 180 -25.68 -11.56 -2.09
CA GLU A 180 -26.11 -12.97 -1.99
C GLU A 180 -24.92 -13.93 -1.89
N LYS A 181 -23.80 -13.67 -2.61
CA LYS A 181 -22.59 -14.50 -2.53
C LYS A 181 -21.69 -14.15 -1.34
N TYR A 182 -21.73 -12.91 -0.87
CA TYR A 182 -20.92 -12.36 0.21
C TYR A 182 -21.80 -11.55 1.16
N SER A 183 -22.60 -12.25 1.97
CA SER A 183 -23.54 -11.63 2.93
C SER A 183 -22.86 -10.67 3.89
N CYS A 184 -21.61 -10.95 4.27
CA CYS A 184 -20.80 -10.04 5.08
C CYS A 184 -20.65 -8.62 4.49
N PHE A 185 -20.80 -8.42 3.18
CA PHE A 185 -20.70 -7.09 2.56
C PHE A 185 -21.92 -6.19 2.77
N GLU A 186 -23.00 -6.71 3.36
CA GLU A 186 -24.07 -5.85 3.91
C GLU A 186 -23.51 -4.91 5.00
N TYR A 187 -22.42 -5.31 5.65
CA TYR A 187 -21.73 -4.50 6.64
C TYR A 187 -20.53 -3.83 5.99
N GLY A 188 -20.58 -2.50 5.91
CA GLY A 188 -19.56 -1.67 5.25
C GLY A 188 -18.12 -2.05 5.65
N LYS A 189 -17.88 -2.38 6.93
CA LYS A 189 -16.55 -2.78 7.47
C LYS A 189 -15.88 -3.94 6.72
N TYR A 190 -16.63 -4.84 6.09
CA TYR A 190 -16.07 -5.94 5.29
C TYR A 190 -15.95 -5.60 3.80
N ALA A 191 -16.68 -4.59 3.32
CA ALA A 191 -16.61 -4.09 1.95
C ALA A 191 -15.50 -3.05 1.76
N SER A 192 -15.30 -2.21 2.78
CA SER A 192 -14.30 -1.15 2.84
C SER A 192 -13.10 -1.58 3.69
N GLY A 193 -12.21 -2.40 3.13
CA GLY A 193 -10.86 -2.51 3.70
C GLY A 193 -10.12 -1.17 3.62
N HIS A 194 -8.79 -1.17 3.83
CA HIS A 194 -7.83 -0.04 3.69
C HIS A 194 -7.93 0.96 2.55
N LYS A 195 -8.87 0.76 1.64
CA LYS A 195 -8.99 1.52 0.41
C LYS A 195 -9.53 2.91 0.62
N ILE A 196 -10.08 3.27 1.77
CA ILE A 196 -10.56 4.64 1.98
C ILE A 196 -9.38 5.64 1.85
N PRO A 197 -8.25 5.47 2.56
CA PRO A 197 -7.08 6.30 2.30
C PRO A 197 -6.56 6.26 0.85
N PHE A 198 -6.64 5.10 0.17
CA PHE A 198 -6.29 5.01 -1.25
C PHE A 198 -7.26 5.77 -2.16
N LEU A 199 -8.56 5.77 -1.84
CA LEU A 199 -9.60 6.52 -2.53
C LEU A 199 -9.40 8.01 -2.32
N LEU A 200 -9.08 8.45 -1.10
CA LEU A 200 -8.75 9.85 -0.81
C LEU A 200 -7.51 10.30 -1.60
N ASN A 201 -6.46 9.47 -1.63
CA ASN A 201 -5.29 9.71 -2.48
C ASN A 201 -5.62 9.75 -3.98
N PHE A 202 -6.57 8.95 -4.43
CA PHE A 202 -7.05 8.97 -5.82
C PHE A 202 -7.82 10.27 -6.10
N LEU A 203 -8.77 10.64 -5.23
CA LEU A 203 -9.53 11.88 -5.33
C LEU A 203 -8.61 13.10 -5.37
N GLU A 204 -7.59 13.14 -4.52
CA GLU A 204 -6.60 14.22 -4.54
C GLU A 204 -5.86 14.26 -5.88
N LYS A 205 -5.48 13.12 -6.44
CA LYS A 205 -4.81 13.08 -7.76
C LYS A 205 -5.72 13.54 -8.89
N GLU A 206 -7.01 13.24 -8.83
CA GLU A 206 -7.99 13.64 -9.85
C GLU A 206 -8.41 15.11 -9.72
N THR A 207 -8.35 15.67 -8.51
CA THR A 207 -8.80 17.04 -8.23
C THR A 207 -7.68 18.06 -8.05
N LYS A 208 -6.43 17.65 -7.82
CA LYS A 208 -5.31 18.59 -7.64
C LYS A 208 -5.10 19.49 -8.85
N TYR A 209 -4.59 20.70 -8.58
CA TYR A 209 -4.04 21.56 -9.61
C TYR A 209 -2.84 20.89 -10.31
N ASP A 210 -2.71 21.18 -11.60
CA ASP A 210 -1.48 20.88 -12.33
C ASP A 210 -0.35 21.72 -11.73
N LYS A 211 0.73 21.04 -11.36
CA LYS A 211 1.86 21.69 -10.72
C LYS A 211 2.73 22.39 -11.75
N GLY A 212 3.24 23.55 -11.38
CA GLY A 212 4.40 24.13 -12.04
C GLY A 212 5.62 23.19 -11.92
N LYS A 213 6.60 23.34 -12.82
CA LYS A 213 7.87 22.59 -12.73
C LYS A 213 8.53 22.91 -11.37
N GLY A 214 8.85 21.88 -10.59
CA GLY A 214 9.64 22.00 -9.35
C GLY A 214 8.85 21.94 -8.03
N GLU A 215 7.51 21.96 -8.04
CA GLU A 215 6.74 21.89 -6.80
C GLU A 215 6.62 20.46 -6.24
N LYS A 216 7.07 20.28 -4.99
CA LYS A 216 6.91 19.02 -4.25
C LYS A 216 5.43 18.71 -4.00
N SER A 217 5.06 17.42 -4.02
CA SER A 217 3.73 16.98 -3.55
C SER A 217 3.64 17.10 -2.06
N SER A 218 2.66 17.88 -1.60
CA SER A 218 2.07 17.75 -0.27
C SER A 218 0.67 17.18 -0.44
N SER A 219 0.29 16.29 0.46
CA SER A 219 -1.08 15.80 0.61
C SER A 219 -1.68 16.37 1.89
N PHE A 220 -3.00 16.48 1.96
CA PHE A 220 -3.71 16.76 3.20
C PHE A 220 -3.84 15.51 4.09
N LEU A 221 -3.46 14.33 3.58
CA LEU A 221 -3.57 13.04 4.25
C LEU A 221 -2.22 12.33 4.30
N SER A 222 -1.84 11.85 5.49
CA SER A 222 -0.72 10.95 5.70
C SER A 222 -1.21 9.67 6.37
N VAL A 223 -0.73 8.51 5.90
CA VAL A 223 -1.16 7.20 6.37
C VAL A 223 0.07 6.41 6.80
N HIS A 224 -0.03 5.79 7.95
CA HIS A 224 1.05 5.11 8.63
C HIS A 224 0.54 3.79 9.20
N ASP A 225 1.22 2.69 8.89
CA ASP A 225 0.88 1.35 9.35
C ASP A 225 1.93 0.85 10.33
N ASP A 226 1.49 0.20 11.42
CA ASP A 226 2.34 -0.52 12.38
C ASP A 226 3.52 0.32 12.92
N ILE A 227 3.23 1.55 13.32
CA ILE A 227 4.23 2.47 13.89
C ILE A 227 4.34 2.26 15.41
N ASP A 228 5.57 2.13 15.90
CA ASP A 228 5.85 2.12 17.34
C ASP A 228 5.37 3.44 18.00
N GLU A 229 4.74 3.36 19.18
CA GLU A 229 4.20 4.54 19.88
C GLU A 229 5.23 5.67 20.05
N LYS A 230 6.50 5.31 20.32
CA LYS A 230 7.62 6.27 20.46
C LYS A 230 7.89 7.11 19.21
N ASP A 231 7.47 6.62 18.04
CA ASP A 231 7.67 7.27 16.76
C ASP A 231 6.47 8.13 16.33
N ILE A 232 5.31 8.02 16.99
CA ILE A 232 4.11 8.82 16.68
C ILE A 232 4.43 10.32 16.70
N ASP A 233 5.21 10.76 17.69
CA ASP A 233 5.63 12.15 17.86
C ASP A 233 6.44 12.69 16.68
N LYS A 234 7.10 11.82 15.92
CA LYS A 234 7.90 12.22 14.76
C LYS A 234 7.02 12.48 13.55
N PHE A 235 5.96 11.70 13.37
CA PHE A 235 5.04 11.82 12.25
C PHE A 235 4.00 12.93 12.46
N THR A 236 3.68 13.23 13.72
CA THR A 236 2.70 14.27 14.09
C THR A 236 3.31 15.68 14.22
N LYS A 237 4.58 15.88 13.85
CA LYS A 237 5.16 17.24 13.83
C LYS A 237 4.59 18.05 12.65
N SER A 238 4.18 19.27 12.95
CA SER A 238 3.84 20.32 11.99
C SER A 238 4.85 21.47 12.10
N GLY A 239 5.07 22.17 10.99
CA GLY A 239 5.78 23.45 10.98
C GLY A 239 4.89 24.61 11.42
N GLU A 240 5.50 25.77 11.65
CA GLU A 240 4.79 27.04 11.79
C GLU A 240 4.00 27.36 10.52
N GLU A 241 2.80 27.89 10.68
CA GLU A 241 1.86 28.23 9.59
C GLU A 241 1.49 27.04 8.68
N GLU A 242 1.79 25.80 9.11
CA GLU A 242 1.39 24.62 8.35
C GLU A 242 -0.10 24.38 8.52
N ALA A 243 -0.83 24.46 7.42
CA ALA A 243 -2.26 24.23 7.40
C ALA A 243 -2.66 22.81 7.84
N PRO A 244 -3.89 22.61 8.35
CA PRO A 244 -4.33 21.33 8.88
C PRO A 244 -4.19 20.18 7.88
N LYS A 245 -3.47 19.13 8.31
CA LYS A 245 -3.35 17.83 7.63
C LYS A 245 -3.77 16.71 8.55
N LEU A 246 -4.47 15.72 8.00
CA LEU A 246 -4.88 14.52 8.70
C LEU A 246 -3.80 13.45 8.63
N ILE A 247 -3.48 12.85 9.77
CA ILE A 247 -2.54 11.75 9.91
C ILE A 247 -3.30 10.58 10.51
N LEU A 248 -3.27 9.45 9.82
CA LEU A 248 -3.94 8.22 10.23
C LEU A 248 -2.89 7.17 10.58
N PHE A 249 -3.04 6.56 11.75
CA PHE A 249 -2.23 5.44 12.23
C PHE A 249 -3.09 4.19 12.28
N PHE A 250 -2.65 3.15 11.58
CA PHE A 250 -3.31 1.85 11.54
C PHE A 250 -2.49 0.82 12.30
N LYS A 251 -3.20 -0.03 13.04
CA LYS A 251 -2.66 -1.21 13.69
C LYS A 251 -3.02 -2.45 12.88
N GLY A 252 -1.99 -3.13 12.39
CA GLY A 252 -2.10 -4.18 11.40
C GLY A 252 -2.68 -3.64 10.10
N GLU A 253 -3.44 -4.50 9.44
CA GLU A 253 -4.29 -4.04 8.36
C GLU A 253 -5.47 -3.26 9.00
N ASP A 254 -6.73 -3.68 8.95
CA ASP A 254 -7.86 -2.70 8.86
C ASP A 254 -8.29 -1.93 10.13
N THR A 255 -7.42 -1.73 11.12
CA THR A 255 -7.80 -1.10 12.40
C THR A 255 -7.20 0.29 12.52
N LEU A 256 -8.03 1.33 12.40
CA LEU A 256 -7.61 2.69 12.73
C LEU A 256 -7.36 2.75 14.25
N GLU A 257 -6.10 2.93 14.64
CA GLU A 257 -5.70 3.00 16.05
C GLU A 257 -5.72 4.45 16.55
N MET A 258 -5.31 5.38 15.69
CA MET A 258 -5.25 6.79 16.06
C MET A 258 -5.42 7.67 14.82
N SER A 259 -6.06 8.81 15.00
CA SER A 259 -6.07 9.88 14.02
C SER A 259 -5.74 11.22 14.67
N VAL A 260 -4.93 12.01 13.96
CA VAL A 260 -4.39 13.29 14.45
C VAL A 260 -4.46 14.31 13.34
N ILE A 261 -4.95 15.51 13.64
CA ILE A 261 -4.77 16.68 12.78
C ILE A 261 -3.52 17.42 13.27
N ALA A 262 -2.51 17.51 12.40
CA ALA A 262 -1.30 18.29 12.66
C ALA A 262 -1.40 19.63 11.94
N THR A 263 -1.19 20.73 12.65
CA THR A 263 -1.26 22.10 12.09
C THR A 263 -0.47 23.05 12.97
N ASP A 264 0.19 24.07 12.40
CA ASP A 264 0.80 25.19 13.13
C ASP A 264 1.48 24.83 14.46
N THR A 265 2.44 23.90 14.42
CA THR A 265 3.14 23.31 15.60
C THR A 265 2.26 22.59 16.64
N CYS A 266 0.95 22.56 16.44
CA CYS A 266 -0.08 21.95 17.27
C CYS A 266 -0.56 20.58 16.74
N ARG A 267 -1.24 19.84 17.63
CA ARG A 267 -1.84 18.55 17.34
C ARG A 267 -3.24 18.48 17.95
N ILE A 268 -4.19 18.01 17.16
CA ILE A 268 -5.56 17.74 17.60
C ILE A 268 -5.78 16.23 17.47
N PHE A 269 -5.89 15.53 18.59
CA PHE A 269 -6.23 14.12 18.60
C PHE A 269 -7.71 13.96 18.28
N CYS A 270 -8.03 13.22 17.23
CA CYS A 270 -9.40 13.03 16.80
C CYS A 270 -10.02 11.84 17.53
N GLN A 271 -11.23 12.04 18.08
CA GLN A 271 -12.07 10.94 18.57
C GLN A 271 -12.83 10.31 17.39
N ALA A 272 -12.10 9.65 16.50
CA ALA A 272 -12.64 9.04 15.30
C ALA A 272 -12.32 7.55 15.25
N ASP A 273 -13.38 6.73 15.16
CA ASP A 273 -13.27 5.27 15.07
C ASP A 273 -13.11 4.81 13.61
N THR A 274 -13.42 5.68 12.65
CA THR A 274 -13.35 5.39 11.22
C THR A 274 -12.63 6.48 10.43
N VAL A 275 -12.11 6.13 9.25
CA VAL A 275 -11.47 7.10 8.34
C VAL A 275 -12.44 8.21 7.90
N PRO A 276 -13.70 7.92 7.53
CA PRO A 276 -14.69 8.97 7.27
C PRO A 276 -14.84 9.95 8.43
N ASP A 277 -14.94 9.46 9.68
CA ASP A 277 -15.08 10.34 10.86
C ASP A 277 -13.84 11.23 11.03
N ALA A 278 -12.65 10.66 10.82
CA ALA A 278 -11.40 11.41 10.88
C ALA A 278 -11.31 12.50 9.78
N VAL A 279 -11.81 12.21 8.58
CA VAL A 279 -11.92 13.21 7.49
C VAL A 279 -12.94 14.30 7.84
N MET A 280 -14.06 13.94 8.48
CA MET A 280 -15.04 14.91 8.96
C MET A 280 -14.44 15.82 10.03
N MET A 281 -13.67 15.28 10.97
CA MET A 281 -12.94 16.07 11.96
C MET A 281 -11.93 17.03 11.30
N LEU A 282 -11.25 16.60 10.23
CA LEU A 282 -10.39 17.50 9.45
C LEU A 282 -11.18 18.65 8.84
N LEU A 283 -12.28 18.38 8.15
CA LEU A 283 -13.10 19.44 7.56
C LEU A 283 -13.66 20.37 8.63
N ALA A 284 -14.14 19.83 9.76
CA ALA A 284 -14.62 20.61 10.88
C ALA A 284 -13.55 21.56 11.43
N SER A 285 -12.28 21.14 11.47
CA SER A 285 -11.19 22.03 11.91
C SER A 285 -11.05 23.28 11.04
N TYR A 286 -11.23 23.17 9.71
CA TYR A 286 -11.20 24.33 8.84
C TYR A 286 -12.36 25.30 9.09
N TYR A 287 -13.55 24.78 9.41
CA TYR A 287 -14.72 25.59 9.69
C TYR A 287 -14.67 26.26 11.07
N VAL A 288 -14.31 25.49 12.10
CA VAL A 288 -14.28 25.98 13.49
C VAL A 288 -13.21 27.05 13.68
N PHE A 289 -12.07 26.90 13.00
CA PHE A 289 -10.97 27.86 13.08
C PHE A 289 -11.00 28.92 11.96
N ASP A 290 -12.06 28.95 11.14
CA ASP A 290 -12.23 29.88 10.01
C ASP A 290 -10.98 29.96 9.10
N LEU A 291 -10.50 28.78 8.69
CA LEU A 291 -9.28 28.63 7.90
C LEU A 291 -9.59 28.44 6.41
N ASP A 292 -8.81 29.12 5.58
CA ASP A 292 -8.81 28.87 4.15
C ASP A 292 -8.19 27.52 3.80
N TYR A 293 -8.75 26.83 2.81
CA TYR A 293 -8.11 25.64 2.27
C TYR A 293 -6.81 25.98 1.53
N PRO A 294 -5.72 25.24 1.80
CA PRO A 294 -4.47 25.41 1.09
C PRO A 294 -4.62 25.13 -0.40
N ARG A 295 -4.11 26.06 -1.22
CA ARG A 295 -4.19 26.00 -2.69
C ARG A 295 -3.79 24.63 -3.28
N LYS A 296 -2.85 23.93 -2.65
CA LYS A 296 -2.31 22.64 -3.13
C LYS A 296 -3.37 21.54 -3.18
N TYR A 297 -4.30 21.52 -2.22
CA TYR A 297 -5.33 20.48 -2.09
C TYR A 297 -6.75 21.03 -1.86
N THR A 298 -6.95 22.35 -2.01
CA THR A 298 -8.24 23.03 -1.88
C THR A 298 -9.35 22.45 -2.75
N GLN A 299 -9.03 21.91 -3.93
CA GLN A 299 -10.04 21.27 -4.79
C GLN A 299 -10.45 19.91 -4.27
N CYS A 300 -9.56 19.16 -3.61
CA CYS A 300 -9.92 17.90 -2.98
C CYS A 300 -10.76 18.15 -1.72
N LEU A 301 -10.34 19.08 -0.87
CA LEU A 301 -11.12 19.46 0.31
C LEU A 301 -12.47 20.09 -0.07
N GLY A 302 -12.49 20.94 -1.09
CA GLY A 302 -13.73 21.50 -1.65
C GLY A 302 -14.66 20.43 -2.24
N PHE A 303 -14.12 19.39 -2.88
CA PHE A 303 -14.92 18.23 -3.29
C PHE A 303 -15.57 17.53 -2.09
N LEU A 304 -14.77 17.23 -1.07
CA LEU A 304 -15.24 16.54 0.13
C LEU A 304 -16.26 17.38 0.89
N GLN A 305 -16.04 18.68 1.05
CA GLN A 305 -17.03 19.62 1.57
C GLN A 305 -18.35 19.53 0.81
N GLN A 306 -18.30 19.62 -0.52
CA GLN A 306 -19.50 19.62 -1.33
C GLN A 306 -20.28 18.30 -1.29
N VAL A 307 -19.58 17.17 -1.25
CA VAL A 307 -20.21 15.84 -1.27
C VAL A 307 -20.63 15.38 0.12
N VAL A 308 -19.84 15.70 1.15
CA VAL A 308 -20.03 15.17 2.50
C VAL A 308 -20.78 16.15 3.40
N ILE A 309 -20.45 17.44 3.36
CA ILE A 309 -21.12 18.49 4.15
C ILE A 309 -22.36 19.00 3.41
N GLY A 310 -22.34 19.00 2.07
CA GLY A 310 -23.41 19.55 1.24
C GLY A 310 -23.20 21.04 0.89
N ASP A 311 -22.13 21.65 1.38
CA ASP A 311 -21.80 23.05 1.12
C ASP A 311 -21.12 23.26 -0.23
N ALA A 312 -21.54 24.28 -0.96
CA ALA A 312 -20.91 24.59 -2.24
C ALA A 312 -19.47 25.07 -2.05
N TYR A 313 -18.51 24.40 -2.70
CA TYR A 313 -17.14 24.91 -2.79
C TYR A 313 -17.08 26.18 -3.64
N THR A 314 -16.70 27.30 -3.02
CA THR A 314 -16.65 28.65 -3.62
C THR A 314 -15.28 29.02 -4.18
N GLY A 315 -14.23 28.27 -3.83
CA GLY A 315 -12.88 28.54 -4.31
C GLY A 315 -12.69 28.31 -5.81
N ILE A 316 -11.52 28.71 -6.32
CA ILE A 316 -11.20 28.61 -7.75
C ILE A 316 -11.23 27.14 -8.21
N LYS A 317 -11.92 26.88 -9.32
CA LYS A 317 -12.11 25.53 -9.89
C LYS A 317 -11.30 25.36 -11.17
N SER A 318 -10.39 24.39 -11.18
CA SER A 318 -9.63 24.01 -12.37
C SER A 318 -10.54 23.35 -13.40
N THR A 319 -10.13 23.36 -14.67
CA THR A 319 -10.84 22.63 -15.73
C THR A 319 -10.96 21.15 -15.41
N LYS A 320 -9.90 20.57 -14.82
CA LYS A 320 -9.88 19.17 -14.39
C LYS A 320 -10.93 18.89 -13.30
N PHE A 321 -10.98 19.74 -12.27
CA PHE A 321 -11.99 19.64 -11.22
C PHE A 321 -13.42 19.76 -11.76
N LYS A 322 -13.67 20.73 -12.66
CA LYS A 322 -14.99 20.90 -13.28
C LYS A 322 -15.40 19.64 -14.07
N HIS A 323 -14.48 19.06 -14.83
CA HIS A 323 -14.72 17.82 -15.57
C HIS A 323 -14.98 16.64 -14.63
N PHE A 324 -14.16 16.49 -13.59
CA PHE A 324 -14.33 15.47 -12.55
C PHE A 324 -15.71 15.59 -11.88
N MET A 325 -16.11 16.78 -11.43
CA MET A 325 -17.42 17.03 -10.82
C MET A 325 -18.58 16.73 -11.76
N LYS A 326 -18.47 17.10 -13.05
CA LYS A 326 -19.51 16.79 -14.04
C LYS A 326 -19.69 15.29 -14.19
N LYS A 327 -18.57 14.55 -14.28
CA LYS A 327 -18.58 13.09 -14.37
C LYS A 327 -19.14 12.45 -13.10
N PHE A 328 -18.71 12.91 -11.93
CA PHE A 328 -19.20 12.38 -10.65
C PHE A 328 -20.71 12.53 -10.53
N LYS A 329 -21.27 13.69 -10.92
CA LYS A 329 -22.72 13.90 -10.93
C LYS A 329 -23.45 12.98 -11.91
N SER A 330 -22.94 12.81 -13.13
CA SER A 330 -23.57 11.92 -14.11
C SER A 330 -23.53 10.45 -13.70
N ASP A 331 -22.55 10.05 -12.90
CA ASP A 331 -22.42 8.67 -12.40
C ASP A 331 -23.28 8.44 -11.13
N SER A 332 -23.81 9.51 -10.50
CA SER A 332 -24.61 9.46 -9.26
C SER A 332 -26.11 9.58 -9.51
N GLU A 333 -26.51 9.98 -10.72
CA GLU A 333 -27.88 10.00 -11.25
C GLU A 333 -28.16 8.67 -11.99
#